data_AF-X6LFU9-F1
#
_entry.id   AF-X6LFU9-F1
#
_cell.length_a   1.000
_cell.length_b   1.000
_cell.length_c   1.000
_cell.angle_alpha   90.00
_cell.angle_beta   90.00
_cell.angle_gamma   90.00
#
_symmetry.space_group_name_H-M   'P 1'
#
loop_
_entity.id
_entity.type
_entity.pdbx_description
1 polymer ?
#
loop_
_entity_poly.entity_id
_entity_poly.type
_entity_poly.pdbx_seq_one_letter_code
_entity_poly.pdbx_strand_id
1 'polypeptide(L)'
;MSNNNKKKRIANNEKTNEKQILTSNILQLLLKNKKNRVFWIELLADSSMISNHSVFSKALQSSLIKWLRNKEEERDASQDVPFHSKVIELVSSDTFAKARLYHPRLKESVNERHDELSMNNKKWTLEEIGICATVNWELWPQIFNNINNIPKIGDLDEKKEEPVSDKLCSNLSYCFECRLWFERENSMQMELSTFFSKVLTQLVTNDSLLSINIHKYLMQHQNEIKDISSHCSMDLKSSLQKLEEIVNEYQQFFELLRIFKSIHSDYLLEHDLPDRVKEFEQQSDSWEAQVFVNVKDNYKDEIQLLQSCEEKMKIILERSQSLMFQKMWKKCNTQCKSIMNQKPFSIFNKTFDNMNHTWECFKQVCNHFFFFFIYLLEKKKKKKRKLSLFNLFCVSSGWMCRAFKMDHSNEMKHLFPEYKDEQRQEIANDVEQKFKKEIDLKEQLQSWIELRKVTEKIKEYHPCKDKIREDEKWKEYVKALARMEEITRTNEDISIEQTSQCEGAKPCVDIGLFDVLNRCEDQLKILVQNQNFNDEAHFENTLNVLSKSKHQAIQDLVTSLRHVNSIMQETLWKCPLEDTTSLAKAILKLHSNDQEFVKMISKCCDMDLNNISIM
;
A
#
# COMPACT_ATOMS: atom_id res chain seq x y z
N MET A 1 62.65 9.56 80.98
CA MET A 1 62.61 10.24 79.65
C MET A 1 62.03 9.40 78.49
N SER A 2 61.70 8.11 78.65
CA SER A 2 61.28 7.23 77.52
C SER A 2 59.78 7.34 77.11
N ASN A 3 58.89 7.74 78.02
CA ASN A 3 57.44 7.77 77.74
C ASN A 3 56.97 8.99 76.92
N ASN A 4 57.67 10.14 77.04
CA ASN A 4 57.33 11.35 76.28
C ASN A 4 57.67 11.22 74.78
N ASN A 5 58.74 10.52 74.41
CA ASN A 5 59.08 10.29 73.00
C ASN A 5 58.14 9.30 72.31
N LYS A 6 57.56 8.34 73.05
CA LYS A 6 56.58 7.38 72.51
C LYS A 6 55.21 8.03 72.29
N LYS A 7 54.71 8.83 73.24
CA LYS A 7 53.49 9.65 73.06
C LYS A 7 53.65 10.70 71.96
N LYS A 8 54.82 11.34 71.85
CA LYS A 8 55.10 12.33 70.78
C LYS A 8 55.18 11.68 69.39
N ARG A 9 55.66 10.43 69.28
CA ARG A 9 55.62 9.66 68.02
C ARG A 9 54.20 9.22 67.61
N ILE A 10 53.37 8.79 68.56
CA ILE A 10 51.98 8.38 68.28
C ILE A 10 51.14 9.60 67.88
N ALA A 11 51.23 10.71 68.62
CA ALA A 11 50.54 11.95 68.28
C ALA A 11 51.04 12.57 66.95
N ASN A 12 52.31 12.38 66.61
CA ASN A 12 52.83 12.78 65.29
C ASN A 12 52.29 11.89 64.16
N ASN A 13 52.10 10.59 64.39
CA ASN A 13 51.50 9.68 63.40
C ASN A 13 50.02 9.98 63.16
N GLU A 14 49.22 10.23 64.22
CA GLU A 14 47.80 10.63 64.08
C GLU A 14 47.64 11.95 63.33
N LYS A 15 48.41 12.99 63.69
CA LYS A 15 48.41 14.27 62.98
C LYS A 15 48.87 14.16 61.52
N THR A 16 49.75 13.21 61.21
CA THR A 16 50.19 12.97 59.82
C THR A 16 49.09 12.27 59.01
N ASN A 17 48.31 11.38 59.64
CA ASN A 17 47.19 10.68 59.02
C ASN A 17 46.00 11.63 58.75
N GLU A 18 45.65 12.51 59.69
CA GLU A 18 44.62 13.54 59.48
C GLU A 18 44.99 14.50 58.34
N LYS A 19 46.25 14.94 58.27
CA LYS A 19 46.74 15.77 57.16
C LYS A 19 46.66 15.05 55.82
N GLN A 20 46.95 13.75 55.78
CA GLN A 20 46.81 12.94 54.56
C GLN A 20 45.35 12.88 54.11
N ILE A 21 44.43 12.56 55.02
CA ILE A 21 42.99 12.47 54.73
C ILE A 21 42.46 13.81 54.23
N LEU A 22 42.78 14.91 54.92
CA LEU A 22 42.35 16.25 54.50
C LEU A 22 42.91 16.63 53.13
N THR A 23 44.19 16.37 52.88
CA THR A 23 44.83 16.62 51.58
C THR A 23 44.13 15.83 50.47
N SER A 24 43.88 14.54 50.68
CA SER A 24 43.17 13.71 49.71
C SER A 24 41.74 14.19 49.44
N ASN A 25 41.02 14.64 50.47
CA ASN A 25 39.66 15.17 50.31
C ASN A 25 39.66 16.48 49.50
N ILE A 26 40.60 17.39 49.74
CA ILE A 26 40.74 18.63 48.97
C ILE A 26 41.04 18.31 47.50
N LEU A 27 42.00 17.42 47.23
CA LEU A 27 42.33 17.03 45.85
C LEU A 27 41.13 16.39 45.13
N GLN A 28 40.34 15.57 45.82
CA GLN A 28 39.10 15.02 45.25
C GLN A 28 38.04 16.09 44.95
N LEU A 29 37.91 17.11 45.81
CA LEU A 29 36.99 18.23 45.57
C LEU A 29 37.41 19.06 44.35
N LEU A 30 38.71 19.23 44.13
CA LEU A 30 39.21 19.96 42.96
C LEU A 30 38.94 19.20 41.65
N LEU A 31 38.91 17.86 41.69
CA LEU A 31 38.62 17.03 40.52
C LEU A 31 37.14 17.00 40.09
N LYS A 32 36.21 17.50 40.94
CA LYS A 32 34.75 17.38 40.72
C LYS A 32 34.22 18.07 39.46
N ASN A 33 34.83 19.17 39.01
CA ASN A 33 34.35 19.90 37.83
C ASN A 33 35.50 20.57 37.06
N LYS A 34 35.26 20.87 35.78
CA LYS A 34 36.28 21.44 34.87
C LYS A 34 36.90 22.73 35.39
N LYS A 35 36.12 23.62 36.00
CA LYS A 35 36.61 24.90 36.56
C LYS A 35 37.59 24.67 37.71
N ASN A 36 37.29 23.72 38.59
CA ASN A 36 38.15 23.41 39.72
C ASN A 36 39.41 22.62 39.33
N ARG A 37 39.34 21.83 38.26
CA ARG A 37 40.48 21.07 37.75
C ARG A 37 41.62 21.94 37.24
N VAL A 38 41.34 23.16 36.81
CA VAL A 38 42.38 24.15 36.49
C VAL A 38 43.30 24.38 37.69
N PHE A 39 42.75 24.62 38.88
CA PHE A 39 43.53 24.77 40.11
C PHE A 39 44.27 23.49 40.48
N TRP A 40 43.66 22.32 40.25
CA TRP A 40 44.34 21.04 40.47
C TRP A 40 45.55 20.86 39.54
N ILE A 41 45.45 21.28 38.28
CA ILE A 41 46.57 21.27 37.33
C ILE A 41 47.68 22.26 37.76
N GLU A 42 47.32 23.44 38.25
CA GLU A 42 48.26 24.40 38.86
C GLU A 42 49.04 23.77 40.02
N LEU A 43 48.37 23.01 40.90
CA LEU A 43 49.05 22.29 41.97
C LEU A 43 50.08 21.27 41.46
N LEU A 44 49.85 20.65 40.30
CA LEU A 44 50.81 19.72 39.69
C LEU A 44 52.04 20.46 39.15
N ALA A 45 51.86 21.66 38.60
CA ALA A 45 52.96 22.47 38.07
C ALA A 45 53.83 23.08 39.18
N ASP A 46 53.19 23.68 40.19
CA ASP A 46 53.86 24.51 41.20
C ASP A 46 53.84 23.89 42.60
N SER A 47 53.77 22.56 42.69
CA SER A 47 53.69 21.83 43.97
C SER A 47 54.75 22.25 45.01
N SER A 48 55.96 22.58 44.56
CA SER A 48 57.07 23.02 45.41
C SER A 48 56.92 24.43 45.97
N MET A 49 56.12 25.31 45.33
CA MET A 49 55.80 26.63 45.88
C MET A 49 54.84 26.55 47.07
N ILE A 50 54.04 25.49 47.13
CA ILE A 50 53.00 25.31 48.16
C ILE A 50 53.50 24.42 49.29
N SER A 51 54.17 23.31 48.97
CA SER A 51 54.76 22.43 49.98
C SER A 51 55.82 21.50 49.41
N ASN A 52 57.03 21.55 49.99
CA ASN A 52 58.10 20.58 49.72
C ASN A 52 57.95 19.29 50.53
N HIS A 53 56.82 19.09 51.20
CA HIS A 53 56.60 17.93 52.06
C HIS A 53 56.33 16.68 51.22
N SER A 54 57.10 15.60 51.44
CA SER A 54 57.02 14.36 50.65
C SER A 54 55.62 13.73 50.63
N VAL A 55 54.86 13.88 51.71
CA VAL A 55 53.45 13.42 51.81
C VAL A 55 52.53 14.16 50.84
N PHE A 56 52.73 15.46 50.62
CA PHE A 56 51.91 16.26 49.70
C PHE A 56 52.18 15.87 48.24
N SER A 57 53.46 15.75 47.87
CA SER A 57 53.85 15.27 46.53
C SER A 57 53.33 13.85 46.24
N LYS A 58 53.42 12.92 47.20
CA LYS A 58 52.82 11.58 47.06
C LYS A 58 51.30 11.62 46.92
N ALA A 59 50.61 12.50 47.65
CA ALA A 59 49.16 12.66 47.55
C ALA A 59 48.76 13.22 46.17
N LEU A 60 49.49 14.22 45.65
CA LEU A 60 49.29 14.75 44.29
C LEU A 60 49.49 13.69 43.21
N GLN A 61 50.60 12.94 43.30
CA GLN A 61 50.88 11.85 42.36
C GLN A 61 49.79 10.77 42.41
N SER A 62 49.36 10.38 43.61
CA SER A 62 48.28 9.39 43.79
C SER A 62 46.95 9.92 43.26
N SER A 63 46.69 11.22 43.41
CA SER A 63 45.50 11.88 42.86
C SER A 63 45.48 11.83 41.34
N LEU A 64 46.60 12.12 40.66
CA LEU A 64 46.72 12.04 39.20
C LEU A 64 46.50 10.61 38.71
N ILE A 65 47.19 9.64 39.30
CA ILE A 65 47.07 8.23 38.92
C ILE A 65 45.62 7.76 39.10
N LYS A 66 44.99 8.09 40.23
CA LYS A 66 43.60 7.70 40.50
C LYS A 66 42.62 8.33 39.50
N TRP A 67 42.80 9.61 39.16
CA TRP A 67 41.93 10.28 38.20
C TRP A 67 42.07 9.70 36.79
N LEU A 68 43.30 9.39 36.36
CA LEU A 68 43.58 8.74 35.08
C LEU A 68 43.15 7.27 35.04
N ARG A 69 43.07 6.57 36.17
CA ARG A 69 42.70 5.14 36.25
C ARG A 69 41.23 4.86 36.57
N ASN A 70 40.46 5.83 37.07
CA ASN A 70 39.03 5.62 37.31
C ASN A 70 38.37 5.18 35.99
N LYS A 71 37.81 3.96 35.99
CA LYS A 71 36.97 3.41 34.92
C LYS A 71 35.54 3.92 35.11
N GLU A 72 34.81 4.05 34.00
CA GLU A 72 33.43 4.56 33.92
C GLU A 72 32.43 3.72 34.73
N GLU A 73 32.77 2.48 35.10
CA GLU A 73 31.86 1.55 35.77
C GLU A 73 31.77 1.72 37.31
N GLU A 74 32.60 2.56 37.94
CA GLU A 74 32.80 2.53 39.41
C GLU A 74 32.32 3.76 40.23
N ARG A 75 31.55 4.74 39.71
CA ARG A 75 31.00 5.83 40.58
C ARG A 75 29.88 6.70 39.99
N ASP A 76 29.16 7.41 40.89
CA ASP A 76 28.07 8.36 40.63
C ASP A 76 28.30 9.29 39.42
N ALA A 77 27.24 9.45 38.60
CA ALA A 77 27.15 10.15 37.31
C ALA A 77 27.68 11.61 37.21
N SER A 78 28.23 12.17 38.29
CA SER A 78 28.78 13.54 38.33
C SER A 78 30.32 13.61 38.18
N GLN A 79 31.02 12.48 38.07
CA GLN A 79 32.48 12.41 37.92
C GLN A 79 33.00 11.74 36.63
N ASP A 80 32.12 11.29 35.73
CA ASP A 80 32.50 10.60 34.49
C ASP A 80 33.01 11.58 33.43
N VAL A 81 34.27 11.97 33.57
CA VAL A 81 35.04 12.53 32.46
C VAL A 81 35.69 11.35 31.72
N PRO A 82 35.38 11.13 30.43
CA PRO A 82 35.99 10.09 29.64
C PRO A 82 37.52 10.21 29.59
N PHE A 83 38.20 9.09 29.40
CA PHE A 83 39.67 9.07 29.40
C PHE A 83 40.29 10.00 28.35
N HIS A 84 39.77 10.01 27.12
CA HIS A 84 40.25 10.91 26.07
C HIS A 84 40.11 12.38 26.47
N SER A 85 38.97 12.80 27.06
CA SER A 85 38.78 14.17 27.53
C SER A 85 39.75 14.54 28.65
N LYS A 86 40.09 13.60 29.56
CA LYS A 86 41.12 13.81 30.60
C LYS A 86 42.48 14.06 29.98
N VAL A 87 42.86 13.27 28.97
CA VAL A 87 44.13 13.43 28.25
C VAL A 87 44.18 14.79 27.56
N ILE A 88 43.12 15.15 26.82
CA ILE A 88 43.02 16.45 26.15
C ILE A 88 43.12 17.62 27.14
N GLU A 89 42.39 17.57 28.25
CA GLU A 89 42.42 18.62 29.27
C GLU A 89 43.84 18.86 29.84
N LEU A 90 44.63 17.79 29.99
CA LEU A 90 46.02 17.90 30.44
C LEU A 90 46.96 18.41 29.34
N VAL A 91 46.87 17.84 28.14
CA VAL A 91 47.82 18.19 27.06
C VAL A 91 47.58 19.58 26.49
N SER A 92 46.36 20.12 26.60
CA SER A 92 46.02 21.48 26.17
C SER A 92 46.34 22.54 27.22
N SER A 93 46.90 22.16 28.39
CA SER A 93 47.21 23.09 29.47
C SER A 93 48.69 23.48 29.48
N ASP A 94 48.98 24.75 29.20
CA ASP A 94 50.32 25.33 29.35
C ASP A 94 50.87 25.19 30.78
N THR A 95 49.98 25.17 31.77
CA THR A 95 50.34 24.93 33.17
C THR A 95 50.82 23.49 33.35
N PHE A 96 50.09 22.50 32.84
CA PHE A 96 50.52 21.11 32.93
C PHE A 96 51.82 20.84 32.14
N ALA A 97 52.08 21.57 31.06
CA ALA A 97 53.34 21.48 30.32
C ALA A 97 54.57 21.77 31.22
N LYS A 98 54.41 22.56 32.29
CA LYS A 98 55.46 22.84 33.29
C LYS A 98 55.59 21.72 34.34
N ALA A 99 54.60 20.86 34.50
CA ALA A 99 54.52 19.80 35.51
C ALA A 99 55.36 18.54 35.18
N ARG A 100 56.65 18.72 34.86
CA ARG A 100 57.56 17.68 34.31
C ARG A 100 57.61 16.37 35.11
N LEU A 101 57.50 16.45 36.44
CA LEU A 101 57.52 15.29 37.33
C LEU A 101 56.39 14.28 37.06
N TYR A 102 55.29 14.75 36.46
CA TYR A 102 54.07 13.96 36.28
C TYR A 102 53.89 13.44 34.85
N HIS A 103 54.67 13.94 33.88
CA HIS A 103 54.59 13.52 32.47
C HIS A 103 54.79 12.00 32.27
N PRO A 104 55.72 11.31 32.97
CA PRO A 104 55.85 9.86 32.83
C PRO A 104 54.58 9.09 33.19
N ARG A 105 53.79 9.57 34.14
CA ARG A 105 52.53 8.92 34.57
C ARG A 105 51.40 9.10 33.56
N LEU A 106 51.37 10.26 32.90
CA LEU A 106 50.46 10.46 31.77
C LEU A 106 50.81 9.50 30.63
N LYS A 107 52.09 9.38 30.27
CA LYS A 107 52.54 8.46 29.21
C LYS A 107 52.20 6.99 29.52
N GLU A 108 52.48 6.56 30.75
CA GLU A 108 52.13 5.21 31.22
C GLU A 108 50.62 4.95 31.04
N SER A 109 49.78 5.91 31.46
CA SER A 109 48.32 5.78 31.36
C SER A 109 47.83 5.78 29.91
N VAL A 110 48.39 6.63 29.05
CA VAL A 110 48.06 6.71 27.62
C VAL A 110 48.40 5.41 26.91
N ASN A 111 49.56 4.81 27.20
CA ASN A 111 49.94 3.53 26.62
C ASN A 111 49.07 2.37 27.14
N GLU A 112 48.79 2.34 28.45
CA GLU A 112 47.93 1.31 29.08
C GLU A 112 46.50 1.34 28.54
N ARG A 113 45.96 2.53 28.21
CA ARG A 113 44.56 2.75 27.82
C ARG A 113 44.42 3.31 26.39
N HIS A 114 45.33 2.96 25.49
CA HIS A 114 45.35 3.48 24.12
C HIS A 114 44.06 3.16 23.33
N ASP A 115 43.41 2.03 23.56
CA ASP A 115 42.12 1.68 22.95
C ASP A 115 41.01 2.70 23.25
N GLU A 116 41.07 3.36 24.40
CA GLU A 116 40.11 4.40 24.79
C GLU A 116 40.37 5.74 24.09
N LEU A 117 41.51 5.86 23.40
CA LEU A 117 41.89 7.00 22.57
C LEU A 117 41.63 6.76 21.08
N SER A 118 41.12 5.60 20.69
CA SER A 118 40.74 5.28 19.30
C SER A 118 39.91 6.40 18.66
N MET A 119 40.12 6.69 17.37
CA MET A 119 39.42 7.74 16.61
C MET A 119 37.94 7.43 16.30
N ASN A 120 37.17 6.99 17.29
CA ASN A 120 35.75 6.68 17.13
C ASN A 120 34.89 7.88 17.55
N ASN A 121 33.98 8.32 16.70
CA ASN A 121 33.08 9.46 16.94
C ASN A 121 32.13 9.27 18.13
N LYS A 122 31.92 8.03 18.61
CA LYS A 122 31.19 7.77 19.87
C LYS A 122 31.96 8.28 21.10
N LYS A 123 33.28 8.43 20.97
CA LYS A 123 34.16 8.94 22.02
C LYS A 123 34.39 10.43 21.84
N TRP A 124 34.85 10.84 20.67
CA TRP A 124 35.36 12.20 20.44
C TRP A 124 34.28 13.19 20.01
N THR A 125 34.33 14.40 20.56
CA THR A 125 33.55 15.55 20.08
C THR A 125 34.32 16.38 19.08
N LEU A 126 33.62 17.13 18.21
CA LEU A 126 34.24 18.07 17.28
C LEU A 126 35.13 19.09 18.00
N GLU A 127 34.70 19.59 19.17
CA GLU A 127 35.48 20.55 19.99
C GLU A 127 36.84 19.97 20.39
N GLU A 128 36.86 18.74 20.90
CA GLU A 128 38.09 18.05 21.34
C GLU A 128 39.04 17.77 20.17
N ILE A 129 38.52 17.36 19.01
CA ILE A 129 39.32 17.19 17.79
C ILE A 129 39.97 18.52 17.37
N GLY A 130 39.23 19.62 17.51
CA GLY A 130 39.77 20.96 17.27
C GLY A 130 40.89 21.33 18.21
N ILE A 131 40.76 20.99 19.49
CA ILE A 131 41.81 21.22 20.48
C ILE A 131 43.06 20.43 20.07
N CYS A 132 42.92 19.16 19.68
CA CYS A 132 44.04 18.30 19.23
C CYS A 132 44.90 18.95 18.14
N ALA A 133 44.28 19.66 17.20
CA ALA A 133 44.97 20.34 16.10
C ALA A 133 45.83 21.54 16.56
N THR A 134 45.53 22.09 17.73
CA THR A 134 46.18 23.31 18.28
C THR A 134 47.13 23.03 19.43
N VAL A 135 47.21 21.79 19.93
CA VAL A 135 48.10 21.41 21.04
C VAL A 135 49.55 21.61 20.62
N ASN A 136 50.21 22.60 21.24
CA ASN A 136 51.61 22.90 21.03
C ASN A 136 52.43 22.46 22.25
N TRP A 137 52.61 21.14 22.41
CA TRP A 137 53.34 20.56 23.51
C TRP A 137 54.38 19.53 23.03
N GLU A 138 55.60 19.58 23.59
CA GLU A 138 56.75 18.74 23.19
C GLU A 138 56.44 17.23 23.17
N LEU A 139 55.61 16.76 24.11
CA LEU A 139 55.26 15.35 24.24
C LEU A 139 54.01 14.94 23.45
N TRP A 140 53.32 15.90 22.83
CA TRP A 140 52.11 15.65 22.07
C TRP A 140 52.31 14.61 20.96
N PRO A 141 53.38 14.63 20.13
CA PRO A 141 53.58 13.62 19.10
C PRO A 141 53.60 12.17 19.63
N GLN A 142 54.11 11.95 20.84
CA GLN A 142 54.16 10.62 21.46
C GLN A 142 52.78 10.15 21.93
N ILE A 143 51.95 11.07 22.44
CA ILE A 143 50.57 10.78 22.84
C ILE A 143 49.71 10.59 21.60
N PHE A 144 49.90 11.42 20.58
CA PHE A 144 49.19 11.39 19.33
C PHE A 144 49.37 10.06 18.57
N ASN A 145 50.55 9.45 18.64
CA ASN A 145 50.78 8.10 18.09
C ASN A 145 49.88 7.02 18.71
N ASN A 146 49.42 7.19 19.95
CA ASN A 146 48.47 6.25 20.58
C ASN A 146 47.01 6.50 20.14
N ILE A 147 46.71 7.70 19.62
CA ILE A 147 45.43 8.00 18.97
C ILE A 147 45.40 7.41 17.55
N ASN A 148 46.57 7.30 16.90
CA ASN A 148 46.69 6.73 15.56
C ASN A 148 46.45 5.20 15.56
N ASN A 149 45.19 4.81 15.45
CA ASN A 149 44.76 3.43 15.36
C ASN A 149 44.29 3.04 13.94
N ILE A 150 44.78 3.74 12.91
CA ILE A 150 44.43 3.45 11.51
C ILE A 150 44.81 2.00 11.17
N PRO A 151 43.85 1.17 10.71
CA PRO A 151 44.14 -0.21 10.34
C PRO A 151 45.18 -0.29 9.22
N LYS A 152 45.95 -1.38 9.21
CA LYS A 152 46.75 -1.71 8.03
C LYS A 152 45.84 -2.29 6.96
N ILE A 153 45.92 -1.72 5.77
CA ILE A 153 45.34 -2.30 4.56
C ILE A 153 46.27 -3.44 4.14
N GLY A 154 45.78 -4.68 4.13
CA GLY A 154 46.51 -5.80 3.54
C GLY A 154 46.43 -5.72 2.01
N ASP A 155 47.46 -6.19 1.32
CA ASP A 155 47.37 -6.44 -0.12
C ASP A 155 46.38 -7.57 -0.38
N LEU A 156 45.51 -7.37 -1.37
CA LEU A 156 44.49 -8.36 -1.75
C LEU A 156 45.23 -9.49 -2.50
N ASP A 157 45.40 -10.64 -1.85
CA ASP A 157 45.98 -11.84 -2.47
C ASP A 157 44.87 -12.64 -3.16
N GLU A 158 44.95 -12.79 -4.48
CA GLU A 158 44.00 -13.51 -5.35
C GLU A 158 43.69 -14.94 -4.86
N LYS A 159 44.50 -15.50 -3.95
CA LYS A 159 44.38 -16.88 -3.46
C LYS A 159 43.50 -17.06 -2.20
N LYS A 160 42.88 -16.00 -1.66
CA LYS A 160 42.02 -16.07 -0.46
C LYS A 160 40.72 -15.29 -0.66
N GLU A 161 39.71 -15.93 -1.26
CA GLU A 161 38.47 -15.27 -1.70
C GLU A 161 37.54 -14.81 -0.54
N GLU A 162 37.50 -15.48 0.61
CA GLU A 162 36.53 -15.14 1.69
C GLU A 162 37.00 -14.17 2.80
N PRO A 163 38.25 -14.22 3.34
CA PRO A 163 38.63 -13.35 4.47
C PRO A 163 38.98 -11.90 4.06
N VAL A 164 38.98 -11.63 2.76
CA VAL A 164 39.53 -10.40 2.17
C VAL A 164 38.44 -9.35 1.92
N SER A 165 37.24 -9.79 1.58
CA SER A 165 36.04 -8.97 1.35
C SER A 165 35.53 -8.30 2.63
N ASP A 166 35.38 -9.09 3.71
CA ASP A 166 34.95 -8.59 5.02
C ASP A 166 35.93 -7.57 5.61
N LYS A 167 37.22 -7.70 5.26
CA LYS A 167 38.25 -6.77 5.70
C LYS A 167 38.11 -5.41 5.03
N LEU A 168 37.73 -5.34 3.76
CA LEU A 168 37.45 -4.08 3.06
C LEU A 168 36.23 -3.37 3.65
N CYS A 169 35.14 -4.10 3.91
CA CYS A 169 33.96 -3.56 4.59
C CYS A 169 34.30 -3.06 6.00
N SER A 170 35.13 -3.79 6.75
CA SER A 170 35.61 -3.38 8.08
C SER A 170 36.47 -2.12 8.01
N ASN A 171 37.35 -1.99 7.01
CA ASN A 171 38.17 -0.80 6.81
C ASN A 171 37.30 0.42 6.42
N LEU A 172 36.26 0.21 5.61
CA LEU A 172 35.32 1.27 5.26
C LEU A 172 34.45 1.67 6.48
N SER A 173 33.99 0.69 7.26
CA SER A 173 33.29 0.90 8.54
C SER A 173 34.13 1.76 9.49
N TYR A 174 35.43 1.47 9.58
CA TYR A 174 36.35 2.27 10.37
C TYR A 174 36.38 3.74 9.93
N CYS A 175 36.39 4.02 8.62
CA CYS A 175 36.30 5.39 8.11
C CYS A 175 34.98 6.06 8.54
N PHE A 176 33.86 5.35 8.49
CA PHE A 176 32.56 5.85 8.96
C PHE A 176 32.59 6.18 10.45
N GLU A 177 33.20 5.32 11.27
CA GLU A 177 33.40 5.58 12.70
C GLU A 177 34.32 6.77 12.97
N CYS A 178 35.21 7.13 12.03
CA CYS A 178 36.13 8.25 12.12
C CYS A 178 35.61 9.54 11.47
N ARG A 179 34.36 9.59 10.99
CA ARG A 179 33.80 10.73 10.22
C ARG A 179 34.12 12.14 10.77
N LEU A 180 34.01 12.40 12.08
CA LEU A 180 34.28 13.73 12.63
C LEU A 180 35.76 14.16 12.47
N TRP A 181 36.67 13.20 12.36
CA TRP A 181 38.09 13.42 12.10
C TRP A 181 38.40 13.76 10.63
N PHE A 182 37.46 13.53 9.72
CA PHE A 182 37.53 14.04 8.35
C PHE A 182 37.01 15.48 8.26
N GLU A 183 35.94 15.81 9.00
CA GLU A 183 35.25 17.11 8.89
C GLU A 183 36.10 18.30 9.37
N ARG A 184 36.91 18.10 10.41
CA ARG A 184 37.69 19.17 11.04
C ARG A 184 39.16 19.07 10.69
N GLU A 185 39.80 20.20 10.36
CA GLU A 185 41.24 20.24 10.11
C GLU A 185 42.02 19.77 11.34
N ASN A 186 42.82 18.71 11.15
CA ASN A 186 43.66 18.11 12.18
C ASN A 186 44.80 17.30 11.54
N SER A 187 45.81 16.93 12.33
CA SER A 187 46.98 16.21 11.83
C SER A 187 46.72 14.77 11.33
N MET A 188 45.62 14.12 11.71
CA MET A 188 45.22 12.81 11.17
C MET A 188 44.47 12.90 9.84
N GLN A 189 43.92 14.06 9.51
CA GLN A 189 43.01 14.19 8.36
C GLN A 189 43.65 13.72 7.05
N MET A 190 44.95 14.02 6.85
CA MET A 190 45.68 13.57 5.66
C MET A 190 45.94 12.06 5.66
N GLU A 191 46.30 11.46 6.80
CA GLU A 191 46.51 10.01 6.93
C GLU A 191 45.20 9.24 6.75
N LEU A 192 44.12 9.71 7.36
CA LEU A 192 42.76 9.16 7.20
C LEU A 192 42.28 9.28 5.76
N SER A 193 42.46 10.43 5.11
CA SER A 193 42.14 10.61 3.70
C SER A 193 42.96 9.65 2.82
N THR A 194 44.25 9.47 3.12
CA THR A 194 45.14 8.53 2.42
C THR A 194 44.68 7.10 2.57
N PHE A 195 44.31 6.70 3.79
CA PHE A 195 43.74 5.39 4.08
C PHE A 195 42.44 5.17 3.32
N PHE A 196 41.48 6.10 3.42
CA PHE A 196 40.20 6.01 2.73
C PHE A 196 40.37 5.94 1.20
N SER A 197 41.24 6.77 0.62
CA SER A 197 41.58 6.72 -0.81
C SER A 197 42.10 5.35 -1.25
N LYS A 198 42.98 4.73 -0.44
CA LYS A 198 43.48 3.38 -0.70
C LYS A 198 42.37 2.33 -0.62
N VAL A 199 41.46 2.43 0.35
CA VAL A 199 40.31 1.52 0.47
C VAL A 199 39.42 1.64 -0.77
N LEU A 200 39.08 2.86 -1.20
CA LEU A 200 38.28 3.08 -2.42
C LEU A 200 38.99 2.54 -3.67
N THR A 201 40.29 2.78 -3.80
CA THR A 201 41.09 2.28 -4.92
C THR A 201 41.08 0.76 -4.97
N GLN A 202 41.21 0.10 -3.82
CA GLN A 202 41.15 -1.36 -3.74
C GLN A 202 39.77 -1.90 -4.10
N LEU A 203 38.68 -1.28 -3.63
CA LEU A 203 37.31 -1.66 -4.00
C LEU A 203 37.09 -1.56 -5.51
N VAL A 204 37.57 -0.49 -6.13
CA VAL A 204 37.39 -0.24 -7.57
C VAL A 204 38.29 -1.13 -8.43
N THR A 205 39.52 -1.41 -8.00
CA THR A 205 40.48 -2.19 -8.79
C THR A 205 40.19 -3.68 -8.73
N ASN A 206 39.52 -4.14 -7.69
CA ASN A 206 39.22 -5.55 -7.44
C ASN A 206 37.71 -5.82 -7.51
N ASP A 207 36.98 -5.01 -8.28
CA ASP A 207 35.53 -5.11 -8.51
C ASP A 207 35.10 -6.53 -8.88
N SER A 208 35.88 -7.18 -9.76
CA SER A 208 35.69 -8.54 -10.24
C SER A 208 35.81 -9.62 -9.16
N LEU A 209 36.38 -9.31 -8.00
CA LEU A 209 36.54 -10.21 -6.86
C LEU A 209 35.54 -9.92 -5.74
N LEU A 210 34.75 -8.85 -5.85
CA LEU A 210 33.83 -8.45 -4.79
C LEU A 210 32.63 -9.40 -4.73
N SER A 211 32.31 -9.86 -3.52
CA SER A 211 31.12 -10.66 -3.26
C SER A 211 29.84 -9.83 -3.35
N ILE A 212 28.70 -10.50 -3.49
CA ILE A 212 27.38 -9.86 -3.48
C ILE A 212 27.13 -9.12 -2.15
N ASN A 213 27.60 -9.66 -1.01
CA ASN A 213 27.50 -8.98 0.28
C ASN A 213 28.20 -7.61 0.28
N ILE A 214 29.38 -7.50 -0.34
CA ILE A 214 30.09 -6.21 -0.45
C ILE A 214 29.29 -5.23 -1.30
N HIS A 215 28.78 -5.65 -2.46
CA HIS A 215 27.99 -4.76 -3.32
C HIS A 215 26.76 -4.23 -2.59
N LYS A 216 26.06 -5.11 -1.83
CA LYS A 216 24.94 -4.75 -0.96
C LYS A 216 25.36 -3.74 0.12
N TYR A 217 26.52 -3.95 0.75
CA TYR A 217 27.09 -3.03 1.73
C TYR A 217 27.40 -1.65 1.12
N LEU A 218 28.07 -1.63 -0.05
CA LEU A 218 28.39 -0.39 -0.77
C LEU A 218 27.14 0.39 -1.19
N MET A 219 26.11 -0.31 -1.67
CA MET A 219 24.82 0.29 -2.01
C MET A 219 24.15 0.95 -0.80
N GLN A 220 24.18 0.30 0.38
CA GLN A 220 23.61 0.84 1.62
C GLN A 220 24.36 2.08 2.13
N HIS A 221 25.69 2.10 1.99
CA HIS A 221 26.54 3.16 2.54
C HIS A 221 27.03 4.19 1.51
N GLN A 222 26.46 4.22 0.30
CA GLN A 222 26.90 5.12 -0.78
C GLN A 222 26.91 6.59 -0.36
N ASN A 223 25.92 7.03 0.42
CA ASN A 223 25.84 8.41 0.90
C ASN A 223 26.93 8.74 1.93
N GLU A 224 27.27 7.81 2.81
CA GLU A 224 28.34 7.97 3.79
C GLU A 224 29.72 8.06 3.12
N ILE A 225 29.92 7.27 2.05
CA ILE A 225 31.13 7.35 1.22
C ILE A 225 31.24 8.74 0.57
N LYS A 226 30.16 9.23 -0.06
CA LYS A 226 30.11 10.56 -0.69
C LYS A 226 30.36 11.68 0.32
N ASP A 227 29.81 11.56 1.52
CA ASP A 227 29.98 12.50 2.61
C ASP A 227 31.45 12.59 3.08
N ILE A 228 32.09 11.46 3.41
CA ILE A 228 33.52 11.42 3.78
C ILE A 228 34.41 11.95 2.66
N SER A 229 34.13 11.57 1.42
CA SER A 229 34.87 12.06 0.26
C SER A 229 34.84 13.57 0.12
N SER A 230 33.75 14.23 0.50
CA SER A 230 33.63 15.70 0.42
C SER A 230 34.58 16.43 1.36
N HIS A 231 35.08 15.74 2.39
CA HIS A 231 36.02 16.24 3.37
C HIS A 231 37.48 15.86 3.07
N CYS A 232 37.72 15.03 2.05
CA CYS A 232 39.06 14.65 1.64
C CYS A 232 39.67 15.71 0.73
N SER A 233 40.93 16.08 0.98
CA SER A 233 41.67 17.04 0.13
C SER A 233 42.22 16.44 -1.17
N MET A 234 42.13 15.11 -1.34
CA MET A 234 42.59 14.39 -2.53
C MET A 234 41.51 14.32 -3.61
N ASP A 235 41.95 14.28 -4.88
CA ASP A 235 41.06 14.03 -6.00
C ASP A 235 40.61 12.57 -6.03
N LEU A 236 39.43 12.32 -5.47
CA LEU A 236 38.78 11.01 -5.44
C LEU A 236 37.72 10.84 -6.53
N LYS A 237 37.57 11.83 -7.43
CA LYS A 237 36.44 11.89 -8.37
C LYS A 237 36.37 10.66 -9.27
N SER A 238 37.51 10.20 -9.79
CA SER A 238 37.59 9.03 -10.67
C SER A 238 37.22 7.73 -9.95
N SER A 239 37.69 7.54 -8.72
CA SER A 239 37.37 6.35 -7.91
C SER A 239 35.90 6.34 -7.51
N LEU A 240 35.33 7.50 -7.15
CA LEU A 240 33.92 7.63 -6.81
C LEU A 240 33.01 7.35 -8.00
N GLN A 241 33.36 7.84 -9.19
CA GLN A 241 32.59 7.57 -10.39
C GLN A 241 32.56 6.07 -10.71
N LYS A 242 33.72 5.39 -10.66
CA LYS A 242 33.79 3.94 -10.88
C LYS A 242 33.04 3.15 -9.80
N LEU A 243 33.11 3.58 -8.55
CA LEU A 243 32.36 2.95 -7.47
C LEU A 243 30.85 3.12 -7.67
N GLU A 244 30.40 4.28 -8.16
CA GLU A 244 29.01 4.52 -8.50
C GLU A 244 28.55 3.65 -9.67
N GLU A 245 29.40 3.42 -10.67
CA GLU A 245 29.14 2.45 -11.77
C GLU A 245 28.96 1.03 -11.21
N ILE A 246 29.86 0.56 -10.33
CA ILE A 246 29.79 -0.76 -9.67
C ILE A 246 28.50 -0.90 -8.85
N VAL A 247 28.15 0.10 -8.05
CA VAL A 247 26.94 0.09 -7.20
C VAL A 247 25.68 0.08 -8.07
N ASN A 248 25.64 0.90 -9.13
CA ASN A 248 24.50 0.98 -10.04
C ASN A 248 24.27 -0.33 -10.80
N GLU A 249 25.34 -0.99 -11.22
CA GLU A 249 25.27 -2.29 -11.89
C GLU A 249 24.64 -3.36 -10.99
N TYR A 250 25.12 -3.46 -9.74
CA TYR A 250 24.53 -4.36 -8.77
C TYR A 250 23.07 -3.99 -8.44
N GLN A 251 22.77 -2.70 -8.31
CA GLN A 251 21.41 -2.23 -8.05
C GLN A 251 20.44 -2.65 -9.16
N GLN A 252 20.81 -2.52 -10.43
CA GLN A 252 19.99 -2.97 -11.57
C GLN A 252 19.75 -4.48 -11.52
N PHE A 253 20.81 -5.27 -11.26
CA PHE A 253 20.69 -6.71 -11.10
C PHE A 253 19.75 -7.10 -9.94
N PHE A 254 19.94 -6.47 -8.78
CA PHE A 254 19.14 -6.72 -7.59
C PHE A 254 17.67 -6.36 -7.80
N GLU A 255 17.38 -5.23 -8.43
CA GLU A 255 16.00 -4.82 -8.75
C GLU A 255 15.33 -5.79 -9.72
N LEU A 256 16.04 -6.26 -10.76
CA LEU A 256 15.52 -7.27 -11.67
C LEU A 256 15.17 -8.57 -10.94
N LEU A 257 16.07 -9.06 -10.10
CA LEU A 257 15.84 -10.26 -9.28
C LEU A 257 14.65 -10.07 -8.34
N ARG A 258 14.54 -8.91 -7.68
CA ARG A 258 13.44 -8.57 -6.77
C ARG A 258 12.09 -8.54 -7.49
N ILE A 259 12.04 -7.92 -8.67
CA ILE A 259 10.83 -7.85 -9.51
C ILE A 259 10.42 -9.27 -9.93
N PHE A 260 11.38 -10.06 -10.41
CA PHE A 260 11.14 -11.44 -10.83
C PHE A 260 10.59 -12.30 -9.68
N LYS A 261 11.23 -12.29 -8.50
CA LYS A 261 10.73 -13.00 -7.31
C LYS A 261 9.31 -12.58 -6.94
N SER A 262 9.03 -11.28 -7.00
CA SER A 262 7.72 -10.73 -6.63
C SER A 262 6.59 -11.19 -7.55
N ILE A 263 6.88 -11.50 -8.82
CA ILE A 263 5.85 -12.01 -9.75
C ILE A 263 5.83 -13.54 -9.88
N HIS A 264 6.88 -14.22 -9.39
CA HIS A 264 7.08 -15.65 -9.61
C HIS A 264 5.93 -16.51 -9.10
N SER A 265 5.50 -16.30 -7.85
CA SER A 265 4.47 -17.14 -7.23
C SER A 265 3.06 -16.94 -7.82
N ASP A 266 2.75 -15.70 -8.19
CA ASP A 266 1.35 -15.29 -8.41
C ASP A 266 0.99 -15.17 -9.90
N TYR A 267 1.98 -14.91 -10.75
CA TYR A 267 1.76 -14.55 -12.15
C TYR A 267 2.45 -15.48 -13.14
N LEU A 268 3.50 -16.19 -12.74
CA LEU A 268 4.22 -17.13 -13.59
C LEU A 268 3.72 -18.57 -13.38
N LEU A 269 3.82 -19.37 -14.44
CA LEU A 269 3.53 -20.80 -14.38
C LEU A 269 4.86 -21.56 -14.41
N GLU A 270 5.02 -22.52 -13.50
CA GLU A 270 6.26 -23.32 -13.40
C GLU A 270 6.68 -23.99 -14.71
N HIS A 271 5.73 -24.45 -15.52
CA HIS A 271 6.05 -25.08 -16.81
C HIS A 271 6.36 -24.08 -17.94
N ASP A 272 6.13 -22.78 -17.74
CA ASP A 272 6.48 -21.72 -18.70
C ASP A 272 7.91 -21.17 -18.45
N LEU A 273 8.54 -21.58 -17.33
CA LEU A 273 9.88 -21.19 -16.93
C LEU A 273 10.91 -22.25 -17.28
N PRO A 274 12.06 -21.87 -17.88
CA PRO A 274 13.21 -22.75 -18.01
C PRO A 274 13.71 -23.22 -16.64
N ASP A 275 14.21 -24.45 -16.57
CA ASP A 275 14.71 -24.99 -15.29
C ASP A 275 15.88 -24.17 -14.73
N ARG A 276 16.75 -23.64 -15.58
CA ARG A 276 17.82 -22.72 -15.18
C ARG A 276 17.31 -21.41 -14.57
N VAL A 277 16.17 -20.88 -15.02
CA VAL A 277 15.56 -19.67 -14.44
C VAL A 277 14.97 -19.96 -13.05
N LYS A 278 14.44 -21.18 -12.84
CA LYS A 278 14.01 -21.63 -11.51
C LYS A 278 15.19 -21.81 -10.57
N GLU A 279 16.29 -22.40 -11.07
CA GLU A 279 17.54 -22.54 -10.32
C GLU A 279 18.12 -21.17 -9.93
N PHE A 280 18.09 -20.21 -10.86
CA PHE A 280 18.47 -18.81 -10.61
C PHE A 280 17.66 -18.21 -9.44
N GLU A 281 16.33 -18.39 -9.42
CA GLU A 281 15.47 -17.93 -8.33
C GLU A 281 15.85 -18.59 -7.00
N GLN A 282 15.92 -19.92 -6.98
CA GLN A 282 16.14 -20.72 -5.77
C GLN A 282 17.52 -20.49 -5.14
N GLN A 283 18.56 -20.39 -5.97
CA GLN A 283 19.93 -20.21 -5.47
C GLN A 283 20.21 -18.77 -5.03
N SER A 284 19.42 -17.80 -5.49
CA SER A 284 19.72 -16.38 -5.25
C SER A 284 19.82 -15.97 -3.78
N ASP A 285 19.12 -16.66 -2.88
CA ASP A 285 19.19 -16.41 -1.44
C ASP A 285 20.51 -16.89 -0.80
N SER A 286 21.28 -17.73 -1.50
CA SER A 286 22.55 -18.28 -1.02
C SER A 286 23.80 -17.58 -1.57
N TRP A 287 23.63 -16.57 -2.43
CA TRP A 287 24.75 -15.96 -3.15
C TRP A 287 25.54 -14.91 -2.38
N GLU A 288 25.19 -14.59 -1.12
CA GLU A 288 25.84 -13.47 -0.40
C GLU A 288 27.37 -13.56 -0.37
N ALA A 289 27.93 -14.77 -0.20
CA ALA A 289 29.38 -15.01 -0.20
C ALA A 289 30.00 -15.13 -1.61
N GLN A 290 29.18 -15.31 -2.66
CA GLN A 290 29.68 -15.53 -4.01
C GLN A 290 30.12 -14.22 -4.67
N VAL A 291 31.17 -14.32 -5.51
CA VAL A 291 31.66 -13.23 -6.34
C VAL A 291 30.59 -12.81 -7.34
N PHE A 292 30.24 -11.52 -7.35
CA PHE A 292 29.12 -11.00 -8.15
C PHE A 292 29.32 -11.23 -9.65
N VAL A 293 30.52 -10.96 -10.17
CA VAL A 293 30.83 -11.16 -11.60
C VAL A 293 30.65 -12.61 -12.01
N ASN A 294 31.09 -13.58 -11.19
CA ASN A 294 30.92 -15.00 -11.46
C ASN A 294 29.44 -15.40 -11.50
N VAL A 295 28.62 -14.90 -10.56
CA VAL A 295 27.17 -15.14 -10.56
C VAL A 295 26.53 -14.57 -11.82
N LYS A 296 26.87 -13.32 -12.18
CA LYS A 296 26.34 -12.63 -13.35
C LYS A 296 26.70 -13.37 -14.64
N ASP A 297 27.93 -13.85 -14.76
CA ASP A 297 28.39 -14.60 -15.94
C ASP A 297 27.76 -15.99 -16.02
N ASN A 298 27.62 -16.70 -14.89
CA ASN A 298 27.00 -18.03 -14.83
C ASN A 298 25.51 -18.00 -15.22
N TYR A 299 24.82 -16.89 -14.97
CA TYR A 299 23.39 -16.71 -15.25
C TYR A 299 23.10 -15.65 -16.32
N LYS A 300 24.07 -15.38 -17.20
CA LYS A 300 23.99 -14.30 -18.18
C LYS A 300 22.77 -14.41 -19.09
N ASP A 301 22.48 -15.62 -19.56
CA ASP A 301 21.37 -15.87 -20.49
C ASP A 301 20.01 -15.70 -19.77
N GLU A 302 19.91 -16.14 -18.51
CA GLU A 302 18.72 -15.97 -17.67
C GLU A 302 18.47 -14.50 -17.35
N ILE A 303 19.52 -13.75 -16.98
CA ILE A 303 19.44 -12.31 -16.74
C ILE A 303 18.96 -11.60 -18.00
N GLN A 304 19.52 -11.91 -19.17
CA GLN A 304 19.11 -11.32 -20.44
C GLN A 304 17.65 -11.65 -20.79
N LEU A 305 17.21 -12.88 -20.50
CA LEU A 305 15.83 -13.30 -20.68
C LEU A 305 14.88 -12.52 -19.76
N LEU A 306 15.22 -12.37 -18.47
CA LEU A 306 14.44 -11.62 -17.50
C LEU A 306 14.36 -10.12 -17.89
N GLN A 307 15.46 -9.52 -18.31
CA GLN A 307 15.51 -8.14 -18.82
C GLN A 307 14.54 -7.91 -19.99
N SER A 308 14.42 -8.89 -20.90
CA SER A 308 13.48 -8.78 -22.04
C SER A 308 12.01 -8.69 -21.62
N CYS A 309 11.68 -9.12 -20.40
CA CYS A 309 10.34 -9.12 -19.85
C CYS A 309 10.15 -8.10 -18.71
N GLU A 310 11.20 -7.42 -18.26
CA GLU A 310 11.24 -6.57 -17.06
C GLU A 310 10.10 -5.54 -17.03
N GLU A 311 9.91 -4.78 -18.11
CA GLU A 311 8.85 -3.76 -18.20
C GLU A 311 7.45 -4.36 -18.02
N LYS A 312 7.21 -5.55 -18.57
CA LYS A 312 5.93 -6.26 -18.37
C LYS A 312 5.75 -6.65 -16.91
N MET A 313 6.82 -7.13 -16.26
CA MET A 313 6.79 -7.50 -14.83
C MET A 313 6.51 -6.28 -13.94
N LYS A 314 7.13 -5.12 -14.21
CA LYS A 314 6.88 -3.86 -13.50
C LYS A 314 5.42 -3.45 -13.59
N ILE A 315 4.85 -3.44 -14.80
CA ILE A 315 3.43 -3.11 -15.01
C ILE A 315 2.50 -4.04 -14.24
N ILE A 316 2.84 -5.33 -14.15
CA ILE A 316 2.07 -6.30 -13.37
C ILE A 316 2.13 -5.96 -11.88
N LEU A 317 3.32 -5.67 -11.35
CA LEU A 317 3.49 -5.32 -9.93
C LEU A 317 2.74 -4.04 -9.56
N GLU A 318 2.79 -3.00 -10.40
CA GLU A 318 2.06 -1.75 -10.20
C GLU A 318 0.53 -1.97 -10.13
N ARG A 319 0.02 -2.95 -10.88
CA ARG A 319 -1.41 -3.28 -10.95
C ARG A 319 -1.81 -4.42 -10.04
N SER A 320 -0.86 -5.04 -9.32
CA SER A 320 -1.08 -6.24 -8.51
C SER A 320 -2.11 -6.05 -7.40
N GLN A 321 -2.30 -4.82 -6.93
CA GLN A 321 -3.28 -4.46 -5.89
C GLN A 321 -4.71 -4.29 -6.44
N SER A 322 -4.90 -4.21 -7.76
CA SER A 322 -6.24 -4.12 -8.37
C SER A 322 -6.89 -5.51 -8.40
N LEU A 323 -8.05 -5.65 -7.74
CA LEU A 323 -8.86 -6.87 -7.79
C LEU A 323 -9.37 -7.13 -9.21
N MET A 324 -9.66 -6.05 -9.95
CA MET A 324 -10.07 -6.14 -11.35
C MET A 324 -8.95 -6.73 -12.22
N PHE A 325 -7.74 -6.20 -12.06
CA PHE A 325 -6.54 -6.71 -12.73
C PHE A 325 -6.31 -8.19 -12.41
N GLN A 326 -6.33 -8.57 -11.12
CA GLN A 326 -6.14 -9.96 -10.71
C GLN A 326 -7.18 -10.90 -11.34
N LYS A 327 -8.44 -10.50 -11.42
CA LYS A 327 -9.50 -11.29 -12.05
C LYS A 327 -9.31 -11.42 -13.56
N MET A 328 -8.95 -10.32 -14.25
CA MET A 328 -8.58 -10.35 -15.68
C MET A 328 -7.41 -11.28 -15.92
N TRP A 329 -6.33 -11.12 -15.15
CA TRP A 329 -5.14 -11.94 -15.24
C TRP A 329 -5.49 -13.42 -15.10
N LYS A 330 -6.22 -13.82 -14.05
CA LYS A 330 -6.61 -15.22 -13.82
C LYS A 330 -7.41 -15.79 -15.00
N LYS A 331 -8.30 -14.99 -15.62
CA LYS A 331 -9.07 -15.41 -16.79
C LYS A 331 -8.18 -15.59 -18.02
N CYS A 332 -7.37 -14.59 -18.35
CA CYS A 332 -6.43 -14.66 -19.49
C CYS A 332 -5.42 -15.80 -19.32
N ASN A 333 -4.91 -15.99 -18.11
CA ASN A 333 -3.98 -17.07 -17.78
C ASN A 333 -4.64 -18.44 -17.99
N THR A 334 -5.87 -18.63 -17.50
CA THR A 334 -6.63 -19.88 -17.72
C THR A 334 -6.87 -20.18 -19.21
N GLN A 335 -7.12 -19.15 -20.02
CA GLN A 335 -7.26 -19.30 -21.47
C GLN A 335 -5.95 -19.65 -22.16
N CYS A 336 -4.82 -19.22 -21.62
CA CYS A 336 -3.50 -19.50 -22.18
C CYS A 336 -2.88 -20.81 -21.68
N LYS A 337 -3.38 -21.41 -20.59
CA LYS A 337 -2.90 -22.71 -20.05
C LYS A 337 -2.97 -23.87 -21.02
N SER A 338 -3.87 -23.85 -22.00
CA SER A 338 -3.99 -24.89 -23.03
C SER A 338 -2.93 -24.80 -24.13
N ILE A 339 -2.13 -23.73 -24.13
CA ILE A 339 -1.10 -23.50 -25.13
C ILE A 339 0.18 -24.14 -24.63
N MET A 340 0.49 -25.34 -25.11
CA MET A 340 1.84 -25.87 -25.00
C MET A 340 2.72 -25.19 -26.04
N ASN A 341 3.71 -24.44 -25.58
CA ASN A 341 4.70 -23.81 -26.45
C ASN A 341 6.10 -24.03 -25.85
N GLN A 342 7.10 -24.20 -26.73
CA GLN A 342 8.47 -24.55 -26.33
C GLN A 342 9.32 -23.32 -25.97
N LYS A 343 8.80 -22.10 -26.17
CA LYS A 343 9.55 -20.86 -25.90
C LYS A 343 9.34 -20.41 -24.45
N PRO A 344 10.42 -20.05 -23.73
CA PRO A 344 10.34 -19.49 -22.37
C PRO A 344 9.44 -18.25 -22.29
N PHE A 345 8.70 -18.09 -21.19
CA PHE A 345 7.79 -16.96 -20.93
C PHE A 345 6.70 -16.77 -22.00
N SER A 346 6.40 -17.78 -22.80
CA SER A 346 5.45 -17.62 -23.91
C SER A 346 4.01 -17.49 -23.41
N ILE A 347 3.65 -18.25 -22.37
CA ILE A 347 2.33 -18.16 -21.73
C ILE A 347 2.23 -16.85 -20.97
N PHE A 348 3.27 -16.46 -20.22
CA PHE A 348 3.36 -15.18 -19.54
C PHE A 348 3.16 -14.01 -20.49
N ASN A 349 3.95 -13.96 -21.58
CA ASN A 349 3.87 -12.87 -22.55
C ASN A 349 2.49 -12.78 -23.19
N LYS A 350 1.92 -13.91 -23.62
CA LYS A 350 0.60 -13.92 -24.23
C LYS A 350 -0.51 -13.55 -23.24
N THR A 351 -0.39 -14.00 -21.99
CA THR A 351 -1.32 -13.64 -20.91
C THR A 351 -1.26 -12.14 -20.65
N PHE A 352 -0.05 -11.58 -20.55
CA PHE A 352 0.14 -10.15 -20.38
C PHE A 352 -0.43 -9.35 -21.55
N ASP A 353 -0.14 -9.73 -22.79
CA ASP A 353 -0.60 -8.99 -23.98
C ASP A 353 -2.14 -9.00 -24.07
N ASN A 354 -2.78 -10.16 -23.84
CA ASN A 354 -4.24 -10.30 -23.81
C ASN A 354 -4.88 -9.49 -22.67
N MET A 355 -4.28 -9.56 -21.48
CA MET A 355 -4.77 -8.85 -20.30
C MET A 355 -4.60 -7.34 -20.51
N ASN A 356 -3.45 -6.88 -20.98
CA ASN A 356 -3.16 -5.46 -21.19
C ASN A 356 -4.07 -4.87 -22.28
N HIS A 357 -4.35 -5.63 -23.35
CA HIS A 357 -5.36 -5.24 -24.33
C HIS A 357 -6.74 -5.08 -23.68
N THR A 358 -7.17 -6.06 -22.86
CA THR A 358 -8.45 -6.00 -22.15
C THR A 358 -8.52 -4.82 -21.17
N TRP A 359 -7.43 -4.56 -20.46
CA TRP A 359 -7.29 -3.46 -19.51
C TRP A 359 -7.40 -2.11 -20.20
N GLU A 360 -6.68 -1.90 -21.31
CA GLU A 360 -6.72 -0.66 -22.08
C GLU A 360 -8.07 -0.46 -22.79
N CYS A 361 -8.69 -1.52 -23.32
CA CYS A 361 -10.07 -1.45 -23.83
C CYS A 361 -11.04 -1.03 -22.72
N PHE A 362 -10.89 -1.55 -21.51
CA PHE A 362 -11.73 -1.18 -20.38
C PHE A 362 -11.53 0.29 -19.96
N LYS A 363 -10.27 0.77 -19.89
CA LYS A 363 -9.98 2.18 -19.67
C LYS A 363 -10.63 3.06 -20.73
N GLN A 364 -10.52 2.68 -22.01
CA GLN A 364 -11.14 3.42 -23.11
C GLN A 364 -12.65 3.47 -22.99
N VAL A 365 -13.31 2.37 -22.58
CA VAL A 365 -14.75 2.38 -22.30
C VAL A 365 -15.08 3.39 -21.20
N CYS A 366 -14.39 3.32 -20.06
CA CYS A 366 -14.59 4.25 -18.94
C CYS A 366 -14.31 5.71 -19.32
N ASN A 367 -13.23 5.99 -20.07
CA ASN A 367 -12.87 7.33 -20.54
C ASN A 367 -13.80 7.84 -21.64
N HIS A 368 -14.19 7.00 -22.60
CA HIS A 368 -15.12 7.40 -23.65
C HIS A 368 -16.48 7.72 -23.05
N PHE A 369 -16.91 7.00 -22.01
CA PHE A 369 -18.09 7.36 -21.24
C PHE A 369 -17.96 8.72 -20.54
N PHE A 370 -16.82 8.98 -19.91
CA PHE A 370 -16.56 10.24 -19.22
C PHE A 370 -16.51 11.44 -20.20
N PHE A 371 -15.71 11.34 -21.27
CA PHE A 371 -15.54 12.43 -22.26
C PHE A 371 -16.75 12.63 -23.17
N PHE A 372 -17.45 11.57 -23.57
CA PHE A 372 -18.69 11.71 -24.35
C PHE A 372 -19.75 12.46 -23.55
N PHE A 373 -19.75 12.34 -22.22
CA PHE A 373 -20.70 13.03 -21.37
C PHE A 373 -20.30 14.48 -21.04
N ILE A 374 -19.02 14.79 -20.82
CA ILE A 374 -18.56 16.19 -20.76
C ILE A 374 -18.90 16.89 -22.08
N TYR A 375 -18.65 16.23 -23.22
CA TYR A 375 -19.01 16.75 -24.54
C TYR A 375 -20.53 16.93 -24.74
N LEU A 376 -21.37 16.06 -24.17
CA LEU A 376 -22.83 16.18 -24.22
C LEU A 376 -23.40 17.21 -23.23
N LEU A 377 -22.79 17.38 -22.06
CA LEU A 377 -23.11 18.43 -21.10
C LEU A 377 -22.74 19.81 -21.66
N GLU A 378 -21.63 19.92 -22.39
CA GLU A 378 -21.26 21.15 -23.11
C GLU A 378 -22.07 21.38 -24.39
N LYS A 379 -22.60 20.33 -25.04
CA LYS A 379 -23.45 20.45 -26.22
C LYS A 379 -24.81 19.78 -26.07
N LYS A 380 -25.75 20.52 -25.48
CA LYS A 380 -27.15 20.49 -25.92
C LYS A 380 -27.26 20.95 -27.37
N LYS A 381 -27.03 20.06 -28.35
CA LYS A 381 -27.71 19.97 -29.67
C LYS A 381 -26.90 19.12 -30.68
N LYS A 382 -27.63 18.17 -31.26
CA LYS A 382 -27.49 17.52 -32.59
C LYS A 382 -26.86 16.10 -32.67
N LYS A 383 -27.79 15.17 -32.93
CA LYS A 383 -27.81 14.08 -33.93
C LYS A 383 -26.89 12.87 -33.76
N LYS A 384 -27.56 11.74 -33.50
CA LYS A 384 -27.35 10.36 -34.00
C LYS A 384 -26.04 10.13 -34.77
N ARG A 385 -25.06 9.54 -34.09
CA ARG A 385 -24.10 8.62 -34.73
C ARG A 385 -24.02 7.32 -33.91
N LYS A 386 -23.96 6.22 -34.66
CA LYS A 386 -24.20 4.85 -34.24
C LYS A 386 -23.23 4.38 -33.15
N LEU A 387 -23.82 3.87 -32.08
CA LEU A 387 -23.23 3.12 -30.98
C LEU A 387 -22.96 1.67 -31.44
N SER A 388 -21.90 1.42 -32.21
CA SER A 388 -21.57 0.05 -32.69
C SER A 388 -20.27 -0.53 -32.15
N LEU A 389 -19.48 0.25 -31.40
CA LEU A 389 -18.27 -0.24 -30.74
C LEU A 389 -18.51 -0.72 -29.30
N PHE A 390 -19.69 -0.40 -28.74
CA PHE A 390 -20.06 -0.70 -27.36
C PHE A 390 -20.43 -2.16 -27.14
N ASN A 391 -21.11 -2.78 -28.12
CA ASN A 391 -21.64 -4.14 -28.01
C ASN A 391 -20.60 -5.25 -28.20
N LEU A 392 -19.36 -4.97 -28.59
CA LEU A 392 -18.39 -6.05 -28.84
C LEU A 392 -17.55 -6.40 -27.60
N PHE A 393 -17.44 -5.51 -26.61
CA PHE A 393 -16.51 -5.71 -25.49
C PHE A 393 -17.18 -5.93 -24.13
N CYS A 394 -18.29 -5.26 -23.82
CA CYS A 394 -19.02 -5.46 -22.56
C CYS A 394 -19.82 -6.79 -22.53
N VAL A 395 -20.22 -7.30 -23.69
CA VAL A 395 -21.16 -8.42 -23.86
C VAL A 395 -20.61 -9.78 -23.40
N SER A 396 -19.30 -9.96 -23.24
CA SER A 396 -18.73 -11.26 -22.85
C SER A 396 -18.45 -11.45 -21.35
N SER A 397 -18.82 -10.48 -20.50
CA SER A 397 -18.34 -10.48 -19.12
C SER A 397 -19.26 -9.87 -18.07
N GLY A 398 -20.40 -10.51 -17.80
CA GLY A 398 -21.19 -10.25 -16.58
C GLY A 398 -20.44 -10.42 -15.24
N TRP A 399 -19.14 -10.77 -15.26
CA TRP A 399 -18.21 -10.77 -14.14
C TRP A 399 -17.54 -9.40 -13.90
N MET A 400 -17.39 -8.57 -14.94
CA MET A 400 -16.79 -7.23 -14.86
C MET A 400 -17.69 -6.30 -14.04
N CYS A 401 -19.01 -6.37 -14.28
CA CYS A 401 -20.03 -5.62 -13.55
C CYS A 401 -20.10 -5.99 -12.05
N ARG A 402 -19.86 -7.26 -11.70
CA ARG A 402 -19.85 -7.74 -10.30
C ARG A 402 -18.57 -7.38 -9.55
N ALA A 403 -17.42 -7.38 -10.22
CA ALA A 403 -16.16 -6.99 -9.62
C ALA A 403 -16.11 -5.48 -9.31
N PHE A 404 -16.72 -4.66 -10.17
CA PHE A 404 -16.86 -3.22 -9.93
C PHE A 404 -17.60 -2.96 -8.62
N LYS A 405 -18.68 -3.70 -8.33
CA LYS A 405 -19.63 -3.50 -7.23
C LYS A 405 -19.05 -3.43 -5.79
N MET A 406 -17.76 -3.70 -5.56
CA MET A 406 -17.19 -3.82 -4.22
C MET A 406 -16.13 -2.77 -3.82
N ASP A 407 -15.47 -2.07 -4.75
CA ASP A 407 -14.43 -1.08 -4.38
C ASP A 407 -14.12 -0.05 -5.49
N HIS A 408 -15.13 0.74 -5.89
CA HIS A 408 -15.01 1.65 -7.06
C HIS A 408 -13.87 2.66 -6.93
N SER A 409 -13.69 3.31 -5.78
CA SER A 409 -12.74 4.42 -5.64
C SER A 409 -11.28 3.95 -5.62
N ASN A 410 -11.00 2.75 -5.10
CA ASN A 410 -9.63 2.20 -5.13
C ASN A 410 -9.27 1.66 -6.51
N GLU A 411 -10.19 0.98 -7.21
CA GLU A 411 -9.94 0.49 -8.56
C GLU A 411 -9.67 1.63 -9.57
N MET A 412 -10.35 2.77 -9.41
CA MET A 412 -10.12 3.94 -10.25
C MET A 412 -8.69 4.50 -10.12
N LYS A 413 -8.01 4.31 -8.98
CA LYS A 413 -6.61 4.74 -8.82
C LYS A 413 -5.66 3.96 -9.72
N HIS A 414 -5.96 2.69 -9.97
CA HIS A 414 -5.16 1.84 -10.85
C HIS A 414 -5.51 2.05 -12.33
N LEU A 415 -6.78 2.36 -12.64
CA LEU A 415 -7.25 2.60 -14.00
C LEU A 415 -6.83 3.99 -14.52
N PHE A 416 -6.92 5.01 -13.67
CA PHE A 416 -6.60 6.40 -13.99
C PHE A 416 -5.66 6.98 -12.92
N PRO A 417 -4.41 6.47 -12.83
CA PRO A 417 -3.43 6.99 -11.88
C PRO A 417 -3.15 8.48 -12.10
N GLU A 418 -3.28 8.96 -13.34
CA GLU A 418 -3.08 10.35 -13.74
C GLU A 418 -4.22 11.31 -13.34
N TYR A 419 -5.39 10.79 -12.95
CA TYR A 419 -6.53 11.62 -12.54
C TYR A 419 -6.50 11.94 -11.05
N LYS A 420 -7.02 13.12 -10.69
CA LYS A 420 -7.23 13.51 -9.30
C LYS A 420 -8.37 12.70 -8.67
N ASP A 421 -8.35 12.58 -7.34
CA ASP A 421 -9.36 11.81 -6.60
C ASP A 421 -10.80 12.27 -6.89
N GLU A 422 -11.04 13.57 -7.02
CA GLU A 422 -12.37 14.13 -7.37
C GLU A 422 -12.87 13.62 -8.73
N GLN A 423 -11.99 13.62 -9.75
CA GLN A 423 -12.32 13.14 -11.09
C GLN A 423 -12.58 11.63 -11.08
N ARG A 424 -11.76 10.87 -10.34
CA ARG A 424 -11.95 9.42 -10.16
C ARG A 424 -13.29 9.11 -9.48
N GLN A 425 -13.67 9.89 -8.46
CA GLN A 425 -14.93 9.71 -7.75
C GLN A 425 -16.14 10.03 -8.63
N GLU A 426 -16.05 11.05 -9.48
CA GLU A 426 -17.12 11.40 -10.41
C GLU A 426 -17.37 10.26 -11.42
N ILE A 427 -16.30 9.69 -11.99
CA ILE A 427 -16.41 8.53 -12.89
C ILE A 427 -17.03 7.34 -12.16
N ALA A 428 -16.59 7.05 -10.93
CA ALA A 428 -17.12 5.96 -10.12
C ALA A 428 -18.62 6.11 -9.88
N ASN A 429 -19.06 7.29 -9.45
CA ASN A 429 -20.46 7.58 -9.14
C ASN A 429 -21.36 7.47 -10.38
N ASP A 430 -20.92 7.93 -11.57
CA ASP A 430 -21.71 7.82 -12.81
C ASP A 430 -21.88 6.35 -13.23
N VAL A 431 -20.80 5.56 -13.17
CA VAL A 431 -20.83 4.13 -13.48
C VAL A 431 -21.78 3.40 -12.51
N GLU A 432 -21.71 3.70 -11.22
CA GLU A 432 -22.59 3.12 -10.20
C GLU A 432 -24.08 3.44 -10.46
N GLN A 433 -24.41 4.70 -10.75
CA GLN A 433 -25.79 5.11 -11.02
C GLN A 433 -26.38 4.40 -12.24
N LYS A 434 -25.59 4.19 -13.30
CA LYS A 434 -26.05 3.48 -14.49
C LYS A 434 -26.21 1.98 -14.25
N PHE A 435 -25.31 1.35 -13.50
CA PHE A 435 -25.49 -0.05 -13.11
C PHE A 435 -26.74 -0.25 -12.27
N LYS A 436 -27.01 0.68 -11.34
CA LYS A 436 -28.26 0.65 -10.56
C LYS A 436 -29.47 0.72 -11.49
N LYS A 437 -29.47 1.66 -12.44
CA LYS A 437 -30.53 1.76 -13.46
C LYS A 437 -30.66 0.48 -14.29
N GLU A 438 -29.57 -0.11 -14.76
CA GLU A 438 -29.62 -1.35 -15.55
C GLU A 438 -30.22 -2.52 -14.76
N ILE A 439 -29.85 -2.67 -13.49
CA ILE A 439 -30.42 -3.68 -12.59
C ILE A 439 -31.92 -3.42 -12.40
N ASP A 440 -32.30 -2.19 -12.07
CA ASP A 440 -33.70 -1.79 -11.89
C ASP A 440 -34.52 -2.13 -13.15
N LEU A 441 -33.95 -1.91 -14.35
CA LEU A 441 -34.59 -2.21 -15.63
C LEU A 441 -34.76 -3.72 -15.87
N LYS A 442 -33.75 -4.53 -15.54
CA LYS A 442 -33.83 -5.99 -15.63
C LYS A 442 -34.90 -6.55 -14.70
N GLU A 443 -35.07 -5.96 -13.51
CA GLU A 443 -36.14 -6.34 -12.58
C GLU A 443 -37.55 -5.97 -13.09
N GLN A 444 -37.68 -4.85 -13.81
CA GLN A 444 -38.98 -4.39 -14.35
C GLN A 444 -39.44 -5.20 -15.56
N LEU A 445 -38.53 -5.84 -16.30
CA LEU A 445 -38.84 -6.54 -17.55
C LEU A 445 -39.98 -7.54 -17.40
N GLN A 446 -39.97 -8.36 -16.35
CA GLN A 446 -41.03 -9.35 -16.12
C GLN A 446 -42.39 -8.67 -15.92
N SER A 447 -42.41 -7.52 -15.25
CA SER A 447 -43.65 -6.77 -15.00
C SER A 447 -44.24 -6.19 -16.29
N TRP A 448 -43.40 -5.78 -17.23
CA TRP A 448 -43.83 -5.31 -18.54
C TRP A 448 -44.35 -6.44 -19.45
N ILE A 449 -43.73 -7.62 -19.37
CA ILE A 449 -44.22 -8.81 -20.07
C ILE A 449 -45.62 -9.18 -19.57
N GLU A 450 -45.83 -9.20 -18.26
CA GLU A 450 -47.14 -9.51 -17.68
C GLU A 450 -48.19 -8.43 -18.00
N LEU A 451 -47.84 -7.14 -17.95
CA LEU A 451 -48.74 -6.06 -18.36
C LEU A 451 -49.22 -6.25 -19.81
N ARG A 452 -48.32 -6.62 -20.74
CA ARG A 452 -48.69 -6.88 -22.14
C ARG A 452 -49.69 -8.03 -22.22
N LYS A 453 -49.41 -9.16 -21.56
CA LYS A 453 -50.28 -10.35 -21.58
C LYS A 453 -51.69 -10.03 -21.06
N VAL A 454 -51.77 -9.39 -19.88
CA VAL A 454 -53.04 -9.03 -19.26
C VAL A 454 -53.81 -8.03 -20.12
N THR A 455 -53.13 -7.06 -20.74
CA THR A 455 -53.77 -6.06 -21.61
C THR A 455 -54.40 -6.69 -22.84
N GLU A 456 -53.67 -7.56 -23.55
CA GLU A 456 -54.23 -8.24 -24.73
C GLU A 456 -55.40 -9.17 -24.37
N LYS A 457 -55.30 -9.86 -23.22
CA LYS A 457 -56.36 -10.72 -22.71
C LYS A 457 -57.64 -9.94 -22.36
N ILE A 458 -57.51 -8.85 -21.60
CA ILE A 458 -58.66 -8.02 -21.23
C ILE A 458 -59.28 -7.36 -22.45
N LYS A 459 -58.47 -6.96 -23.45
CA LYS A 459 -58.96 -6.42 -24.72
C LYS A 459 -59.88 -7.39 -25.46
N GLU A 460 -59.57 -8.69 -25.44
CA GLU A 460 -60.39 -9.72 -26.11
C GLU A 460 -61.82 -9.81 -25.54
N TYR A 461 -61.97 -9.62 -24.23
CA TYR A 461 -63.27 -9.68 -23.54
C TYR A 461 -63.99 -8.33 -23.48
N HIS A 462 -63.29 -7.23 -23.74
CA HIS A 462 -63.84 -5.89 -23.59
C HIS A 462 -65.09 -5.67 -24.46
N PRO A 463 -66.21 -5.11 -23.93
CA PRO A 463 -67.44 -4.89 -24.69
C PRO A 463 -67.25 -4.08 -25.97
N CYS A 464 -66.29 -3.15 -25.96
CA CYS A 464 -65.92 -2.29 -27.08
C CYS A 464 -64.65 -2.75 -27.83
N LYS A 465 -64.25 -4.03 -27.78
CA LYS A 465 -62.98 -4.51 -28.35
C LYS A 465 -62.71 -4.05 -29.79
N ASP A 466 -63.73 -4.01 -30.64
CA ASP A 466 -63.60 -3.62 -32.06
C ASP A 466 -63.32 -2.12 -32.24
N LYS A 467 -63.57 -1.32 -31.20
CA LYS A 467 -63.31 0.13 -31.17
C LYS A 467 -61.95 0.47 -30.56
N ILE A 468 -61.38 -0.41 -29.72
CA ILE A 468 -60.07 -0.21 -29.09
C ILE A 468 -58.98 -0.49 -30.12
N ARG A 469 -58.40 0.58 -30.68
CA ARG A 469 -57.35 0.46 -31.69
C ARG A 469 -55.98 0.32 -31.05
N GLU A 470 -55.06 -0.29 -31.77
CA GLU A 470 -53.64 -0.21 -31.40
C GLU A 470 -53.08 1.14 -31.84
N ASP A 471 -52.78 1.99 -30.87
CA ASP A 471 -52.13 3.26 -31.09
C ASP A 471 -50.60 3.12 -31.20
N GLU A 472 -49.95 4.19 -31.66
CA GLU A 472 -48.50 4.17 -31.89
C GLU A 472 -47.72 3.97 -30.59
N LYS A 473 -48.20 4.46 -29.43
CA LYS A 473 -47.48 4.28 -28.17
C LYS A 473 -47.48 2.82 -27.73
N TRP A 474 -48.60 2.11 -27.92
CA TRP A 474 -48.65 0.67 -27.65
C TRP A 474 -47.72 -0.11 -28.58
N LYS A 475 -47.67 0.25 -29.87
CA LYS A 475 -46.75 -0.38 -30.83
C LYS A 475 -45.29 -0.12 -30.49
N GLU A 476 -44.96 1.10 -30.07
CA GLU A 476 -43.62 1.44 -29.56
C GLU A 476 -43.28 0.63 -28.32
N TYR A 477 -44.21 0.53 -27.36
CA TYR A 477 -44.05 -0.29 -26.15
C TYR A 477 -43.79 -1.77 -26.49
N VAL A 478 -44.63 -2.40 -27.32
CA VAL A 478 -44.47 -3.81 -27.73
C VAL A 478 -43.15 -4.04 -28.46
N LYS A 479 -42.74 -3.10 -29.32
CA LYS A 479 -41.47 -3.16 -30.04
C LYS A 479 -40.27 -2.99 -29.12
N ALA A 480 -40.35 -2.09 -28.14
CA ALA A 480 -39.32 -1.91 -27.12
C ALA A 480 -39.18 -3.17 -26.25
N LEU A 481 -40.31 -3.74 -25.81
CA LEU A 481 -40.35 -4.96 -25.00
C LEU A 481 -39.78 -6.17 -25.74
N ALA A 482 -40.15 -6.40 -27.00
CA ALA A 482 -39.61 -7.49 -27.81
C ALA A 482 -38.09 -7.40 -27.96
N ARG A 483 -37.56 -6.18 -28.15
CA ARG A 483 -36.11 -5.95 -28.18
C ARG A 483 -35.45 -6.22 -26.84
N MET A 484 -36.06 -5.79 -25.73
CA MET A 484 -35.53 -6.05 -24.39
C MET A 484 -35.52 -7.55 -24.04
N GLU A 485 -36.54 -8.30 -24.45
CA GLU A 485 -36.56 -9.76 -24.33
C GLU A 485 -35.43 -10.42 -25.13
N GLU A 486 -35.20 -9.96 -26.37
CA GLU A 486 -34.10 -10.45 -27.22
C GLU A 486 -32.73 -10.15 -26.61
N ILE A 487 -32.51 -8.90 -26.18
CA ILE A 487 -31.30 -8.43 -25.51
C ILE A 487 -31.02 -9.22 -24.23
N THR A 488 -32.06 -9.52 -23.44
CA THR A 488 -31.92 -10.31 -22.20
C THR A 488 -31.55 -11.77 -22.50
N ARG A 489 -32.03 -12.35 -23.61
CA ARG A 489 -31.64 -13.70 -24.05
C ARG A 489 -30.20 -13.73 -24.58
N THR A 490 -29.72 -12.63 -25.16
CA THR A 490 -28.35 -12.53 -25.71
C THR A 490 -27.31 -12.00 -24.73
N ASN A 491 -27.70 -11.65 -23.49
CA ASN A 491 -26.86 -10.99 -22.48
C ASN A 491 -26.25 -9.64 -22.96
N GLU A 492 -26.94 -8.94 -23.85
CA GLU A 492 -26.56 -7.58 -24.27
C GLU A 492 -27.10 -6.51 -23.28
N ASP A 493 -26.54 -5.30 -23.29
CA ASP A 493 -26.97 -4.21 -22.40
C ASP A 493 -28.27 -3.54 -22.89
N ILE A 494 -29.18 -3.26 -21.96
CA ILE A 494 -30.45 -2.57 -22.24
C ILE A 494 -30.20 -1.06 -22.23
N SER A 495 -30.51 -0.37 -23.34
CA SER A 495 -30.37 1.09 -23.41
C SER A 495 -31.43 1.80 -22.57
N ILE A 496 -30.99 2.75 -21.74
CA ILE A 496 -31.87 3.61 -20.90
C ILE A 496 -32.94 4.32 -21.75
N GLU A 497 -32.61 4.71 -23.00
CA GLU A 497 -33.52 5.40 -23.91
C GLU A 497 -34.66 4.49 -24.42
N GLN A 498 -34.44 3.17 -24.45
CA GLN A 498 -35.47 2.19 -24.85
C GLN A 498 -36.48 1.93 -23.73
N THR A 499 -36.08 2.18 -22.48
CA THR A 499 -36.88 1.86 -21.28
C THR A 499 -37.76 2.99 -20.78
N SER A 500 -37.46 4.24 -21.17
CA SER A 500 -38.32 5.39 -20.86
C SER A 500 -39.69 5.33 -21.54
N GLN A 501 -39.89 4.39 -22.46
CA GLN A 501 -41.14 4.14 -23.17
C GLN A 501 -42.06 3.14 -22.46
N CYS A 502 -41.61 2.50 -21.37
CA CYS A 502 -42.39 1.50 -20.63
C CYS A 502 -42.87 2.07 -19.29
N GLU A 503 -44.17 1.98 -19.04
CA GLU A 503 -44.79 2.49 -17.81
C GLU A 503 -44.53 1.56 -16.61
N GLY A 504 -44.54 2.10 -15.38
CA GLY A 504 -44.26 1.35 -14.17
C GLY A 504 -45.34 0.29 -13.88
N ALA A 505 -44.98 -0.99 -14.00
CA ALA A 505 -45.89 -2.12 -13.83
C ALA A 505 -45.55 -3.01 -12.60
N LYS A 506 -44.36 -2.84 -12.01
CA LYS A 506 -43.88 -3.62 -10.86
C LYS A 506 -44.84 -3.65 -9.66
N PRO A 507 -45.48 -2.54 -9.25
CA PRO A 507 -46.45 -2.59 -8.15
C PRO A 507 -47.60 -3.57 -8.38
N CYS A 508 -48.06 -3.74 -9.63
CA CYS A 508 -49.14 -4.67 -9.97
C CYS A 508 -48.71 -6.14 -9.89
N VAL A 509 -47.44 -6.44 -10.20
CA VAL A 509 -46.86 -7.78 -10.00
C VAL A 509 -46.66 -8.05 -8.51
N ASP A 510 -46.10 -7.09 -7.78
CA ASP A 510 -45.76 -7.26 -6.36
C ASP A 510 -47.01 -7.53 -5.49
N ILE A 511 -48.17 -6.94 -5.84
CA ILE A 511 -49.45 -7.22 -5.16
C ILE A 511 -50.21 -8.43 -5.73
N GLY A 512 -49.68 -9.10 -6.76
CA GLY A 512 -50.30 -10.28 -7.40
C GLY A 512 -51.49 -9.98 -8.31
N LEU A 513 -51.71 -8.73 -8.72
CA LEU A 513 -52.85 -8.32 -9.55
C LEU A 513 -52.83 -9.03 -10.91
N PHE A 514 -51.68 -9.01 -11.60
CA PHE A 514 -51.57 -9.62 -12.93
C PHE A 514 -51.75 -11.14 -12.88
N ASP A 515 -51.24 -11.81 -11.85
CA ASP A 515 -51.42 -13.25 -11.66
C ASP A 515 -52.89 -13.62 -11.48
N VAL A 516 -53.62 -12.85 -10.66
CA VAL A 516 -55.05 -13.06 -10.45
C VAL A 516 -55.81 -12.81 -11.75
N LEU A 517 -55.59 -11.69 -12.44
CA LEU A 517 -56.26 -11.40 -13.72
C LEU A 517 -55.97 -12.46 -14.79
N ASN A 518 -54.75 -13.00 -14.83
CA ASN A 518 -54.40 -14.07 -15.75
C ASN A 518 -55.08 -15.40 -15.38
N ARG A 519 -55.16 -15.75 -14.09
CA ARG A 519 -55.79 -17.00 -13.61
C ARG A 519 -57.32 -16.98 -13.76
N CYS A 520 -57.94 -15.81 -13.58
CA CYS A 520 -59.39 -15.61 -13.54
C CYS A 520 -60.08 -15.53 -14.91
N GLU A 521 -59.52 -16.15 -15.95
CA GLU A 521 -59.95 -15.96 -17.34
C GLU A 521 -61.46 -16.16 -17.55
N ASP A 522 -61.94 -17.32 -17.15
CA ASP A 522 -63.32 -17.72 -17.37
C ASP A 522 -64.29 -16.86 -16.56
N GLN A 523 -63.92 -16.54 -15.33
CA GLN A 523 -64.74 -15.70 -14.44
C GLN A 523 -64.80 -14.25 -14.92
N LEU A 524 -63.69 -13.68 -15.40
CA LEU A 524 -63.66 -12.36 -16.02
C LEU A 524 -64.57 -12.30 -17.25
N LYS A 525 -64.53 -13.34 -18.10
CA LYS A 525 -65.41 -13.45 -19.26
C LYS A 525 -66.88 -13.50 -18.86
N ILE A 526 -67.24 -14.26 -17.83
CA ILE A 526 -68.61 -14.34 -17.30
C ILE A 526 -69.07 -12.99 -16.75
N LEU A 527 -68.23 -12.30 -15.97
CA LEU A 527 -68.55 -10.99 -15.39
C LEU A 527 -68.88 -9.94 -16.45
N VAL A 528 -68.28 -10.04 -17.63
CA VAL A 528 -68.50 -9.08 -18.73
C VAL A 528 -69.63 -9.51 -19.67
N GLN A 529 -69.76 -10.80 -19.97
CA GLN A 529 -70.65 -11.29 -21.02
C GLN A 529 -72.03 -11.69 -20.51
N ASN A 530 -72.15 -12.10 -19.24
CA ASN A 530 -73.42 -12.54 -18.69
C ASN A 530 -74.25 -11.33 -18.23
N GLN A 531 -75.50 -11.27 -18.68
CA GLN A 531 -76.43 -10.19 -18.35
C GLN A 531 -76.64 -10.05 -16.83
N ASN A 532 -76.53 -11.14 -16.07
CA ASN A 532 -76.66 -11.14 -14.61
C ASN A 532 -75.53 -10.41 -13.88
N PHE A 533 -74.41 -10.11 -14.55
CA PHE A 533 -73.30 -9.36 -13.97
C PHE A 533 -73.05 -8.01 -14.64
N ASN A 534 -73.34 -7.89 -15.94
CA ASN A 534 -73.06 -6.68 -16.71
C ASN A 534 -74.23 -5.67 -16.74
N ASP A 535 -75.48 -6.12 -16.59
CA ASP A 535 -76.62 -5.22 -16.46
C ASP A 535 -76.88 -4.88 -14.98
N GLU A 536 -77.07 -3.60 -14.67
CA GLU A 536 -77.17 -3.10 -13.29
C GLU A 536 -78.42 -3.62 -12.57
N ALA A 537 -79.56 -3.70 -13.26
CA ALA A 537 -80.81 -4.18 -12.67
C ALA A 537 -80.75 -5.70 -12.43
N HIS A 538 -80.20 -6.46 -13.39
CA HIS A 538 -80.00 -7.90 -13.23
C HIS A 538 -78.93 -8.22 -12.18
N PHE A 539 -77.87 -7.41 -12.07
CA PHE A 539 -76.82 -7.59 -11.07
C PHE A 539 -77.34 -7.41 -9.65
N GLU A 540 -78.10 -6.35 -9.36
CA GLU A 540 -78.68 -6.17 -8.02
C GLU A 540 -79.71 -7.27 -7.69
N ASN A 541 -80.48 -7.76 -8.67
CA ASN A 541 -81.34 -8.91 -8.44
C ASN A 541 -80.53 -10.17 -8.10
N THR A 542 -79.44 -10.44 -8.82
CA THR A 542 -78.53 -11.55 -8.56
C THR A 542 -77.91 -11.45 -7.16
N LEU A 543 -77.44 -10.27 -6.74
CA LEU A 543 -76.93 -10.06 -5.39
C LEU A 543 -78.01 -10.26 -4.31
N ASN A 544 -79.25 -9.84 -4.58
CA ASN A 544 -80.39 -10.05 -3.67
C ASN A 544 -80.78 -11.53 -3.53
N VAL A 545 -80.60 -12.34 -4.57
CA VAL A 545 -80.79 -13.81 -4.50
C VAL A 545 -79.65 -14.44 -3.70
N LEU A 546 -78.39 -14.09 -4.00
CA LEU A 546 -77.22 -14.65 -3.34
C LEU A 546 -77.14 -14.31 -1.84
N SER A 547 -77.55 -13.09 -1.45
CA SER A 547 -77.58 -12.66 -0.05
C SER A 547 -78.59 -13.45 0.81
N LYS A 548 -79.59 -14.09 0.19
CA LYS A 548 -80.55 -14.98 0.87
C LYS A 548 -80.08 -16.42 0.97
N SER A 549 -78.91 -16.76 0.39
CA SER A 549 -78.34 -18.10 0.47
C SER A 549 -78.00 -18.48 1.91
N LYS A 550 -78.16 -19.76 2.25
CA LYS A 550 -77.77 -20.30 3.57
C LYS A 550 -76.27 -20.63 3.66
N HIS A 551 -75.54 -20.57 2.55
CA HIS A 551 -74.11 -20.88 2.50
C HIS A 551 -73.27 -19.64 2.76
N GLN A 552 -72.48 -19.64 3.84
CA GLN A 552 -71.62 -18.51 4.22
C GLN A 552 -70.67 -18.08 3.10
N ALA A 553 -70.08 -19.04 2.37
CA ALA A 553 -69.19 -18.73 1.25
C ALA A 553 -69.87 -17.93 0.13
N ILE A 554 -71.17 -18.16 -0.11
CA ILE A 554 -71.96 -17.40 -1.10
C ILE A 554 -72.30 -16.00 -0.56
N GLN A 555 -72.58 -15.87 0.74
CA GLN A 555 -72.81 -14.57 1.36
C GLN A 555 -71.54 -13.70 1.36
N ASP A 556 -70.39 -14.28 1.67
CA ASP A 556 -69.09 -13.59 1.65
C ASP A 556 -68.73 -13.14 0.23
N LEU A 557 -69.17 -13.87 -0.80
CA LEU A 557 -68.99 -13.54 -2.21
C LEU A 557 -69.81 -12.32 -2.64
N VAL A 558 -70.98 -12.05 -2.05
CA VAL A 558 -71.82 -10.88 -2.40
C VAL A 558 -71.04 -9.58 -2.26
N THR A 559 -70.32 -9.41 -1.14
CA THR A 559 -69.51 -8.22 -0.87
C THR A 559 -68.37 -8.10 -1.88
N SER A 560 -67.69 -9.21 -2.19
CA SER A 560 -66.60 -9.24 -3.16
C SER A 560 -67.08 -8.96 -4.59
N LEU A 561 -68.20 -9.55 -5.02
CA LEU A 561 -68.80 -9.29 -6.34
C LEU A 561 -69.23 -7.85 -6.48
N ARG A 562 -69.88 -7.26 -5.46
CA ARG A 562 -70.30 -5.85 -5.50
C ARG A 562 -69.10 -4.93 -5.65
N HIS A 563 -68.05 -5.14 -4.87
CA HIS A 563 -66.84 -4.32 -4.92
C HIS A 563 -66.09 -4.47 -6.27
N VAL A 564 -65.86 -5.71 -6.70
CA VAL A 564 -65.15 -6.02 -7.95
C VAL A 564 -65.92 -5.52 -9.16
N ASN A 565 -67.24 -5.77 -9.24
CA ASN A 565 -68.05 -5.33 -10.37
C ASN A 565 -68.08 -3.81 -10.46
N SER A 566 -68.25 -3.09 -9.34
CA SER A 566 -68.22 -1.62 -9.32
C SER A 566 -66.90 -1.08 -9.91
N ILE A 567 -65.76 -1.56 -9.42
CA ILE A 567 -64.43 -1.08 -9.84
C ILE A 567 -64.17 -1.45 -11.31
N MET A 568 -64.50 -2.66 -11.72
CA MET A 568 -64.25 -3.11 -13.09
C MET A 568 -65.16 -2.42 -14.10
N GLN A 569 -66.44 -2.18 -13.75
CA GLN A 569 -67.36 -1.42 -14.59
C GLN A 569 -66.89 0.02 -14.76
N GLU A 570 -66.47 0.69 -13.67
CA GLU A 570 -65.99 2.08 -13.71
C GLU A 570 -64.65 2.21 -14.46
N THR A 571 -63.70 1.32 -14.17
CA THR A 571 -62.32 1.47 -14.62
C THR A 571 -62.07 0.85 -15.98
N LEU A 572 -62.74 -0.28 -16.29
CA LEU A 572 -62.53 -1.03 -17.52
C LEU A 572 -63.76 -0.98 -18.43
N TRP A 573 -64.90 -1.53 -18.02
CA TRP A 573 -65.95 -1.95 -18.96
C TRP A 573 -66.83 -0.83 -19.50
N LYS A 574 -67.22 0.14 -18.66
CA LYS A 574 -67.98 1.34 -19.07
C LYS A 574 -67.06 2.52 -19.38
N CYS A 575 -65.75 2.37 -19.19
CA CYS A 575 -64.79 3.42 -19.52
C CYS A 575 -64.67 3.55 -21.05
N PRO A 576 -64.81 4.76 -21.63
CA PRO A 576 -64.63 4.98 -23.05
C PRO A 576 -63.13 4.92 -23.39
N LEU A 577 -62.65 3.70 -23.69
CA LEU A 577 -61.27 3.45 -24.09
C LEU A 577 -61.18 3.46 -25.63
N GLU A 578 -60.43 4.41 -26.17
CA GLU A 578 -60.25 4.55 -27.63
C GLU A 578 -59.04 3.74 -28.15
N ASP A 579 -58.05 3.50 -27.30
CA ASP A 579 -56.80 2.85 -27.66
C ASP A 579 -56.26 1.87 -26.62
N THR A 580 -55.34 1.01 -27.06
CA THR A 580 -54.78 -0.08 -26.25
C THR A 580 -53.87 0.47 -25.13
N THR A 581 -53.20 1.60 -25.35
CA THR A 581 -52.44 2.29 -24.28
C THR A 581 -53.35 2.74 -23.14
N SER A 582 -54.53 3.28 -23.44
CA SER A 582 -55.52 3.70 -22.45
C SER A 582 -56.07 2.52 -21.68
N LEU A 583 -56.25 1.37 -22.34
CA LEU A 583 -56.62 0.11 -21.68
C LEU A 583 -55.54 -0.37 -20.72
N ALA A 584 -54.26 -0.38 -21.14
CA ALA A 584 -53.15 -0.75 -20.26
C ALA A 584 -53.10 0.15 -19.02
N LYS A 585 -53.31 1.47 -19.18
CA LYS A 585 -53.38 2.43 -18.06
C LYS A 585 -54.55 2.15 -17.13
N ALA A 586 -55.71 1.80 -17.68
CA ALA A 586 -56.88 1.47 -16.89
C ALA A 586 -56.65 0.18 -16.06
N ILE A 587 -56.00 -0.82 -16.65
CA ILE A 587 -55.59 -2.04 -15.93
C ILE A 587 -54.61 -1.71 -14.82
N LEU A 588 -53.61 -0.87 -15.11
CA LEU A 588 -52.69 -0.40 -14.07
C LEU A 588 -53.48 0.27 -12.95
N LYS A 589 -54.43 1.16 -13.20
CA LYS A 589 -55.22 1.82 -12.15
C LYS A 589 -56.01 0.88 -11.22
N LEU A 590 -56.19 -0.39 -11.56
CA LEU A 590 -56.78 -1.35 -10.62
C LEU A 590 -55.92 -1.56 -9.37
N HIS A 591 -54.62 -1.31 -9.42
CA HIS A 591 -53.75 -1.34 -8.23
C HIS A 591 -53.99 -0.17 -7.27
N SER A 592 -54.66 0.90 -7.71
CA SER A 592 -54.88 2.11 -6.90
C SER A 592 -55.78 1.87 -5.69
N ASN A 593 -56.43 0.71 -5.62
CA ASN A 593 -57.26 0.22 -4.51
C ASN A 593 -56.53 -0.83 -3.64
N ASP A 594 -55.19 -0.88 -3.71
CA ASP A 594 -54.29 -1.75 -2.95
C ASP A 594 -54.57 -3.27 -3.07
N GLN A 595 -54.05 -4.07 -2.13
CA GLN A 595 -54.24 -5.53 -2.05
C GLN A 595 -55.70 -5.95 -1.84
N GLU A 596 -56.58 -5.02 -1.43
CA GLU A 596 -57.98 -5.33 -1.14
C GLU A 596 -58.71 -5.76 -2.42
N PHE A 597 -58.56 -5.00 -3.51
CA PHE A 597 -59.15 -5.37 -4.80
C PHE A 597 -58.67 -6.76 -5.25
N VAL A 598 -57.36 -7.02 -5.22
CA VAL A 598 -56.76 -8.31 -5.60
C VAL A 598 -57.34 -9.46 -4.78
N LYS A 599 -57.50 -9.28 -3.47
CA LYS A 599 -58.10 -10.28 -2.59
C LYS A 599 -59.58 -10.52 -2.92
N MET A 600 -60.33 -9.46 -3.20
CA MET A 600 -61.76 -9.58 -3.55
C MET A 600 -61.96 -10.24 -4.91
N ILE A 601 -61.16 -9.88 -5.92
CA ILE A 601 -61.26 -10.51 -7.24
C ILE A 601 -60.83 -11.97 -7.17
N SER A 602 -59.79 -12.33 -6.40
CA SER A 602 -59.42 -13.75 -6.21
C SER A 602 -60.59 -14.56 -5.66
N LYS A 603 -61.32 -14.05 -4.65
CA LYS A 603 -62.51 -14.73 -4.11
C LYS A 603 -63.61 -14.93 -5.14
N CYS A 604 -63.83 -13.96 -6.03
CA CYS A 604 -64.78 -14.09 -7.13
C CYS A 604 -64.34 -15.18 -8.11
N CYS A 605 -63.04 -15.35 -8.33
CA CYS A 605 -62.50 -16.33 -9.25
C CYS A 605 -62.47 -17.75 -8.70
N ASP A 606 -62.35 -17.92 -7.39
CA ASP A 606 -62.34 -19.22 -6.73
C ASP A 606 -63.74 -19.87 -6.71
N MET A 607 -64.77 -19.14 -7.15
CA MET A 607 -66.16 -19.57 -7.23
C MET A 607 -66.60 -19.82 -8.68
N ASP A 608 -67.52 -20.77 -8.87
CA ASP A 608 -68.10 -21.04 -10.18
C ASP A 608 -69.23 -20.04 -10.49
N LEU A 609 -68.84 -18.92 -11.11
CA LEU A 609 -69.77 -17.85 -11.49
C LEU A 609 -70.81 -18.29 -12.52
N ASN A 610 -70.58 -19.36 -13.28
CA ASN A 610 -71.58 -19.89 -14.22
C ASN A 610 -72.75 -20.48 -13.45
N ASN A 611 -72.49 -21.32 -12.44
CA ASN A 611 -73.54 -21.89 -11.60
C ASN A 611 -74.33 -20.79 -10.88
N ILE A 612 -73.65 -19.76 -10.40
CA ILE A 612 -74.27 -18.60 -9.75
C ILE A 612 -75.18 -17.84 -10.72
N SER A 613 -74.79 -17.73 -11.99
CA SER A 613 -75.59 -17.03 -13.00
C SER A 613 -76.85 -17.78 -13.44
N ILE A 614 -77.01 -19.05 -13.05
CA ILE A 614 -78.15 -19.91 -13.40
C ILE A 614 -79.13 -20.07 -12.22
N MET A 615 -78.71 -19.69 -11.00
CA MET A 615 -79.57 -19.62 -9.81
C MET A 615 -80.51 -18.42 -9.86
#